data_AF-A0A661PJI4-F1
#
_entry.id   AF-A0A661PJI4-F1
#
_cell.length_a   1.000
_cell.length_b   1.000
_cell.length_c   1.000
_cell.angle_alpha   90.00
_cell.angle_beta   90.00
_cell.angle_gamma   90.00
#
_symmetry.space_group_name_H-M   'P 1'
#
loop_
_entity.id
_entity.type
_entity.pdbx_description
1 polymer ?
#
loop_
_entity_poly.entity_id
_entity_poly.type
_entity_poly.pdbx_seq_one_letter_code
_entity_poly.pdbx_strand_id
1 'polypeptide(L)'
;MAELGEAELFSVGVELRSWVTTARAPSFSVLIDDVRGRYSGLITYSANWDDVDQTVILGELDVIGINAFYPLTKKEGASYYDLALGGHRIAADLELLANQWQKPVLLTEMGYTTRVDPALRPWEWPDGMPEVTVDQHAPAIAYRALLAPLLDASFSAGFFAWRTYADPEDVSQEAEWGFSPRGKLAELVLRDAFTARWAVDPGGQWLTAPAAHRARTPGVHAWEPSDPWLTAGRE
;
A
#
# COMPACT_ATOMS: atom_id res chain seq x y z
N MET A 1 23.37 7.35 3.29
CA MET A 1 22.35 7.71 4.29
C MET A 1 21.56 6.48 4.74
N ALA A 2 20.96 5.69 3.84
CA ALA A 2 20.25 4.46 4.21
C ALA A 2 21.09 3.50 5.06
N GLU A 3 22.30 3.14 4.62
CA GLU A 3 23.21 2.28 5.39
C GLU A 3 23.57 2.87 6.77
N LEU A 4 23.95 4.15 6.81
CA LEU A 4 24.29 4.84 8.06
C LEU A 4 23.10 4.97 9.02
N GLY A 5 21.88 5.00 8.49
CA GLY A 5 20.64 5.05 9.24
C GLY A 5 20.06 3.67 9.53
N GLU A 6 20.77 2.60 9.16
CA GLU A 6 20.36 1.20 9.36
C GLU A 6 18.96 0.90 8.80
N ALA A 7 18.58 1.56 7.70
CA ALA A 7 17.29 1.33 7.05
C ALA A 7 17.19 -0.13 6.59
N GLU A 8 16.05 -0.78 6.84
CA GLU A 8 15.84 -2.18 6.47
C GLU A 8 15.48 -2.36 4.98
N LEU A 9 14.90 -1.33 4.37
CA LEU A 9 14.45 -1.31 2.97
C LEU A 9 14.79 0.03 2.30
N PHE A 10 15.29 -0.02 1.06
CA PHE A 10 15.60 1.15 0.25
C PHE A 10 14.94 1.04 -1.13
N SER A 11 14.09 2.01 -1.48
CA SER A 11 13.53 2.11 -2.84
C SER A 11 14.48 2.87 -3.75
N VAL A 12 14.98 2.23 -4.81
CA VAL A 12 15.95 2.83 -5.76
C VAL A 12 15.32 3.79 -6.75
N GLY A 13 14.00 3.87 -6.79
CA GLY A 13 13.25 4.79 -7.66
C GLY A 13 11.75 4.61 -7.52
N VAL A 14 11.01 5.60 -8.04
CA VAL A 14 9.54 5.64 -8.00
C VAL A 14 9.00 6.08 -9.36
N GLU A 15 8.10 5.29 -9.94
CA GLU A 15 7.35 5.60 -11.16
C GLU A 15 8.20 6.05 -12.37
N LEU A 16 9.42 5.55 -12.48
CA LEU A 16 10.33 5.80 -13.59
C LEU A 16 9.99 4.93 -14.81
N ARG A 17 8.71 4.85 -15.17
CA ARG A 17 8.14 3.94 -16.19
C ARG A 17 8.98 3.85 -17.46
N SER A 18 9.29 5.01 -18.06
CA SER A 18 10.04 5.05 -19.32
C SER A 18 11.48 4.54 -19.20
N TRP A 19 12.07 4.58 -18.01
CA TRP A 19 13.40 4.04 -17.76
C TRP A 19 13.35 2.52 -17.67
N VAL A 20 12.34 1.96 -16.99
CA VAL A 20 12.26 0.54 -16.65
C VAL A 20 11.51 -0.32 -17.67
N THR A 21 10.79 0.28 -18.63
CA THR A 21 10.02 -0.43 -19.66
C THR A 21 10.58 -0.25 -21.08
N THR A 22 11.75 0.39 -21.23
CA THR A 22 12.38 0.64 -22.53
C THR A 22 13.82 0.13 -22.60
N ALA A 23 14.47 0.29 -23.75
CA ALA A 23 15.88 -0.05 -23.95
C ALA A 23 16.86 0.71 -23.02
N ARG A 24 16.39 1.67 -22.22
CA ARG A 24 17.20 2.35 -21.20
C ARG A 24 17.42 1.50 -19.96
N ALA A 25 16.55 0.51 -19.70
CA ALA A 25 16.53 -0.20 -18.44
C ALA A 25 17.87 -0.88 -18.03
N PRO A 26 18.72 -1.39 -18.94
CA PRO A 26 20.03 -1.91 -18.55
C PRO A 26 20.92 -0.88 -17.83
N SER A 27 20.74 0.42 -18.09
CA SER A 27 21.46 1.47 -17.35
C SER A 27 20.99 1.62 -15.90
N PHE A 28 19.75 1.21 -15.59
CA PHE A 28 19.23 1.24 -14.23
C PHE A 28 19.76 0.06 -13.41
N SER A 29 19.99 -1.09 -14.05
CA SER A 29 20.68 -2.23 -13.44
C SER A 29 22.06 -1.85 -12.90
N VAL A 30 22.82 -1.06 -13.67
CA VAL A 30 24.13 -0.54 -13.22
C VAL A 30 23.99 0.31 -11.96
N LEU A 31 22.94 1.12 -11.85
CA LEU A 31 22.66 1.91 -10.66
C LEU A 31 22.30 1.01 -9.47
N ILE A 32 21.50 -0.04 -9.68
CA ILE A 32 21.15 -0.99 -8.61
C ILE A 32 22.41 -1.70 -8.10
N ASP A 33 23.30 -2.14 -8.99
CA ASP A 33 24.60 -2.73 -8.62
C ASP A 33 25.46 -1.75 -7.80
N ASP A 34 25.48 -0.48 -8.19
CA ASP A 34 26.17 0.58 -7.46
C ASP A 34 25.59 0.79 -6.06
N VAL A 35 24.26 0.71 -5.90
CA VAL A 35 23.58 0.78 -4.61
C VAL A 35 23.92 -0.45 -3.76
N ARG A 36 23.89 -1.66 -4.34
CA ARG A 36 24.27 -2.92 -3.66
C ARG A 36 25.70 -2.88 -3.13
N GLY A 37 26.62 -2.23 -3.82
CA GLY A 37 28.00 -2.05 -3.35
C GLY A 37 28.13 -1.16 -2.09
N ARG A 38 27.08 -0.46 -1.68
CA ARG A 38 27.09 0.56 -0.62
C ARG A 38 26.01 0.39 0.45
N TYR A 39 25.02 -0.45 0.19
CA TYR A 39 23.87 -0.67 1.07
C TYR A 39 23.57 -2.16 1.16
N SER A 40 23.50 -2.66 2.40
CA SER A 40 23.41 -4.08 2.71
C SER A 40 21.98 -4.57 3.00
N GLY A 41 21.03 -3.64 3.19
CA GLY A 41 19.62 -3.95 3.40
C GLY A 41 18.86 -4.31 2.12
N LEU A 42 17.53 -4.47 2.25
CA LEU A 42 16.69 -4.88 1.14
C LEU A 42 16.51 -3.75 0.13
N ILE A 43 16.53 -4.08 -1.16
CA ILE A 43 16.28 -3.14 -2.25
C ILE A 43 14.92 -3.41 -2.89
N THR A 44 14.19 -2.33 -3.16
CA THR A 44 12.94 -2.34 -3.93
C THR A 44 12.94 -1.22 -4.97
N TYR A 45 11.92 -1.22 -5.83
CA TYR A 45 11.59 -0.14 -6.75
C TYR A 45 10.07 0.02 -6.71
N SER A 46 9.59 1.26 -6.60
CA SER A 46 8.16 1.56 -6.51
C SER A 46 7.57 1.70 -7.93
N ALA A 47 7.22 0.57 -8.55
CA ALA A 47 6.57 0.54 -9.86
C ALA A 47 5.15 1.09 -9.77
N ASN A 48 4.61 1.65 -10.86
CA ASN A 48 3.20 1.99 -10.87
C ASN A 48 2.37 0.70 -11.06
N TRP A 49 1.15 0.69 -10.54
CA TRP A 49 0.27 -0.49 -10.63
C TRP A 49 -0.01 -0.95 -12.07
N ASP A 50 0.12 -0.07 -13.07
CA ASP A 50 -0.16 -0.32 -14.49
C ASP A 50 1.09 -0.60 -15.35
N ASP A 51 2.29 -0.63 -14.76
CA ASP A 51 3.55 -0.88 -15.47
C ASP A 51 4.45 -1.96 -14.86
N VAL A 52 4.09 -2.51 -13.68
CA VAL A 52 4.90 -3.51 -12.98
C VAL A 52 5.22 -4.73 -13.84
N ASP A 53 4.26 -5.25 -14.62
CA ASP A 53 4.48 -6.43 -15.48
C ASP A 53 5.50 -6.19 -16.61
N GLN A 54 5.77 -4.92 -16.94
CA GLN A 54 6.71 -4.49 -17.99
C GLN A 54 8.06 -4.06 -17.41
N THR A 55 8.19 -4.02 -16.08
CA THR A 55 9.40 -3.57 -15.39
C THR A 55 10.49 -4.63 -15.53
N VAL A 56 11.54 -4.35 -16.28
CA VAL A 56 12.55 -5.38 -16.60
C VAL A 56 13.57 -5.62 -15.48
N ILE A 57 13.67 -4.70 -14.51
CA ILE A 57 14.63 -4.78 -13.40
C ILE A 57 14.14 -5.62 -12.22
N LEU A 58 12.93 -6.21 -12.28
CA LEU A 58 12.33 -6.92 -11.13
C LEU A 58 13.23 -8.05 -10.61
N GLY A 59 14.04 -8.67 -11.47
CA GLY A 59 15.01 -9.69 -11.09
C GLY A 59 16.09 -9.23 -10.09
N GLU A 60 16.42 -7.94 -10.11
CA GLU A 60 17.52 -7.33 -9.35
C GLU A 60 17.09 -6.83 -7.95
N LEU A 61 15.79 -6.77 -7.71
CA LEU A 61 15.17 -6.32 -6.46
C LEU A 61 15.05 -7.47 -5.46
N ASP A 62 15.00 -7.20 -4.16
CA ASP A 62 14.65 -8.22 -3.16
C ASP A 62 13.14 -8.33 -2.98
N VAL A 63 12.43 -7.20 -3.10
CA VAL A 63 10.99 -7.09 -2.93
C VAL A 63 10.42 -6.27 -4.09
N ILE A 64 9.35 -6.76 -4.71
CA ILE A 64 8.63 -6.03 -5.77
C ILE A 64 7.78 -4.94 -5.10
N GLY A 65 8.12 -3.68 -5.35
CA GLY A 65 7.37 -2.53 -4.83
C GLY A 65 6.34 -2.03 -5.84
N ILE A 66 5.12 -1.75 -5.37
CA ILE A 66 4.02 -1.27 -6.22
C ILE A 66 3.29 -0.09 -5.57
N ASN A 67 3.18 1.01 -6.31
CA ASN A 67 2.25 2.11 -6.04
C ASN A 67 0.85 1.68 -6.47
N ALA A 68 0.11 1.11 -5.52
CA ALA A 68 -1.07 0.29 -5.71
C ALA A 68 -2.38 1.09 -5.74
N PHE A 69 -2.45 2.13 -6.57
CA PHE A 69 -3.69 2.86 -6.87
C PHE A 69 -4.58 2.09 -7.85
N TYR A 70 -4.95 0.86 -7.48
CA TYR A 70 -5.77 -0.04 -8.31
C TYR A 70 -7.27 0.30 -8.24
N PRO A 71 -7.97 0.43 -9.39
CA PRO A 71 -9.42 0.42 -9.41
C PRO A 71 -9.98 -0.93 -8.95
N LEU A 72 -10.89 -0.88 -7.98
CA LEU A 72 -11.62 -2.07 -7.54
C LEU A 72 -12.91 -2.27 -8.33
N THR A 73 -13.39 -1.22 -9.01
CA THR A 73 -14.65 -1.22 -9.76
C THR A 73 -14.51 -0.45 -11.08
N LYS A 74 -15.47 -0.64 -11.98
CA LYS A 74 -15.65 0.13 -13.22
C LYS A 74 -16.97 0.92 -13.25
N LYS A 75 -17.75 0.87 -12.16
CA LYS A 75 -19.05 1.56 -12.04
C LYS A 75 -19.08 2.46 -10.81
N GLU A 76 -19.80 3.56 -10.92
CA GLU A 76 -20.22 4.42 -9.81
C GLU A 76 -21.21 3.66 -8.90
N GLY A 77 -21.28 4.05 -7.62
CA GLY A 77 -22.17 3.44 -6.64
C GLY A 77 -21.90 1.95 -6.41
N ALA A 78 -20.65 1.52 -6.52
CA ALA A 78 -20.28 0.12 -6.35
C ALA A 78 -20.53 -0.36 -4.92
N SER A 79 -21.10 -1.55 -4.77
CA SER A 79 -21.32 -2.15 -3.46
C SER A 79 -20.02 -2.69 -2.87
N TYR A 80 -19.98 -2.95 -1.56
CA TYR A 80 -18.85 -3.66 -0.95
C TYR A 80 -18.53 -4.99 -1.66
N TYR A 81 -19.56 -5.73 -2.09
CA TYR A 81 -19.36 -6.99 -2.82
C TYR A 81 -18.61 -6.77 -4.14
N ASP A 82 -18.96 -5.72 -4.90
CA ASP A 82 -18.25 -5.38 -6.13
C ASP A 82 -16.77 -5.02 -5.86
N LEU A 83 -16.52 -4.23 -4.82
CA LEU A 83 -15.16 -3.84 -4.44
C LEU A 83 -14.34 -5.03 -3.95
N ALA A 84 -14.94 -5.93 -3.16
CA ALA A 84 -14.28 -7.14 -2.67
C ALA A 84 -13.88 -8.08 -3.82
N LEU A 85 -14.72 -8.24 -4.85
CA LEU A 85 -14.34 -8.96 -6.07
C LEU A 85 -13.14 -8.31 -6.77
N GLY A 86 -13.10 -6.97 -6.83
CA GLY A 86 -11.96 -6.22 -7.33
C GLY A 86 -10.68 -6.51 -6.56
N GLY A 87 -10.74 -6.44 -5.23
CA GLY A 87 -9.62 -6.75 -4.35
C GLY A 87 -9.09 -8.18 -4.51
N HIS A 88 -9.98 -9.17 -4.57
CA HIS A 88 -9.60 -10.57 -4.82
C HIS A 88 -8.92 -10.77 -6.18
N ARG A 89 -9.39 -10.09 -7.24
CA ARG A 89 -8.75 -10.12 -8.55
C ARG A 89 -7.33 -9.56 -8.47
N ILE A 90 -7.15 -8.40 -7.86
CA ILE A 90 -5.83 -7.78 -7.70
C ILE A 90 -4.90 -8.69 -6.91
N ALA A 91 -5.36 -9.27 -5.79
CA ALA A 91 -4.55 -10.21 -5.03
C ALA A 91 -4.11 -11.42 -5.86
N ALA A 92 -4.98 -11.96 -6.72
CA ALA A 92 -4.62 -13.05 -7.63
C ALA A 92 -3.58 -12.62 -8.69
N ASP A 93 -3.72 -11.42 -9.25
CA ASP A 93 -2.75 -10.88 -10.22
C ASP A 93 -1.38 -10.68 -9.56
N LEU A 94 -1.35 -10.15 -8.33
CA LEU A 94 -0.12 -9.98 -7.54
C LEU A 94 0.51 -11.32 -7.15
N GLU A 95 -0.28 -12.34 -6.88
CA GLU A 95 0.21 -13.70 -6.62
C GLU A 95 0.93 -14.29 -7.83
N LEU A 96 0.36 -14.11 -9.03
CA LEU A 96 0.99 -14.53 -10.27
C LEU A 96 2.33 -13.83 -10.48
N LEU A 97 2.39 -12.52 -10.24
CA LEU A 97 3.63 -11.74 -10.33
C LEU A 97 4.68 -12.23 -9.33
N ALA A 98 4.30 -12.41 -8.07
CA ALA A 98 5.19 -12.91 -7.02
C ALA A 98 5.76 -14.29 -7.38
N ASN A 99 4.91 -15.19 -7.88
CA ASN A 99 5.30 -16.54 -8.30
C ASN A 99 6.15 -16.52 -9.58
N GLN A 100 5.90 -15.61 -10.51
CA GLN A 100 6.71 -15.49 -11.73
C GLN A 100 8.16 -15.11 -11.39
N TRP A 101 8.35 -14.17 -10.47
CA TRP A 101 9.66 -13.65 -10.10
C TRP A 101 10.30 -14.34 -8.90
N GLN A 102 9.54 -15.18 -8.20
CA GLN A 102 9.93 -15.78 -6.93
C GLN A 102 10.39 -14.71 -5.92
N LYS A 103 9.57 -13.67 -5.75
CA LYS A 103 9.82 -12.54 -4.83
C LYS A 103 8.52 -12.10 -4.16
N PRO A 104 8.58 -11.62 -2.91
CA PRO A 104 7.41 -11.04 -2.26
C PRO A 104 7.03 -9.69 -2.91
N VAL A 105 5.76 -9.30 -2.72
CA VAL A 105 5.20 -8.03 -3.18
C VAL A 105 4.88 -7.14 -2.00
N LEU A 106 5.32 -5.89 -2.07
CA LEU A 106 5.05 -4.82 -1.11
C LEU A 106 4.27 -3.72 -1.82
N LEU A 107 3.14 -3.29 -1.24
CA LEU A 107 2.46 -2.09 -1.74
C LEU A 107 3.19 -0.86 -1.19
N THR A 108 4.11 -0.29 -1.97
CA THR A 108 4.94 0.85 -1.56
C THR A 108 4.14 2.12 -1.36
N GLU A 109 3.00 2.23 -2.02
CA GLU A 109 1.99 3.24 -1.76
C GLU A 109 0.61 2.62 -1.99
N MET A 110 -0.37 2.94 -1.16
CA MET A 110 -1.77 2.65 -1.45
C MET A 110 -2.68 3.65 -0.73
N GLY A 111 -3.77 4.04 -1.37
CA GLY A 111 -4.76 4.90 -0.74
C GLY A 111 -5.94 5.25 -1.62
N TYR A 112 -6.98 5.78 -0.97
CA TYR A 112 -8.22 6.20 -1.59
C TYR A 112 -8.64 7.55 -1.02
N THR A 113 -9.01 8.49 -1.90
CA THR A 113 -9.47 9.83 -1.49
C THR A 113 -10.78 9.76 -0.70
N THR A 114 -11.01 10.72 0.19
CA THR A 114 -12.19 10.76 1.06
C THR A 114 -13.39 11.40 0.34
N ARG A 115 -13.84 10.74 -0.72
CA ARG A 115 -14.97 11.15 -1.56
C ARG A 115 -15.78 9.95 -1.99
N VAL A 116 -16.94 10.19 -2.60
CA VAL A 116 -17.73 9.14 -3.26
C VAL A 116 -16.93 8.46 -4.39
N ASP A 117 -17.16 7.15 -4.57
CA ASP A 117 -16.53 6.30 -5.59
C ASP A 117 -15.00 6.40 -5.75
N PRO A 118 -14.21 6.42 -4.65
CA PRO A 118 -12.78 6.65 -4.75
C PRO A 118 -12.04 5.45 -5.37
N ALA A 119 -12.65 4.26 -5.33
CA ALA A 119 -12.12 3.03 -5.91
C ALA A 119 -12.36 2.89 -7.42
N LEU A 120 -13.04 3.85 -8.05
CA LEU A 120 -13.24 3.88 -9.51
C LEU A 120 -12.01 4.45 -10.23
N ARG A 121 -11.45 5.54 -9.71
CA ARG A 121 -10.26 6.24 -10.24
C ARG A 121 -9.37 6.70 -9.08
N PRO A 122 -8.71 5.77 -8.37
CA PRO A 122 -7.94 6.07 -7.16
C PRO A 122 -6.66 6.88 -7.41
N TRP A 123 -6.16 6.93 -8.64
CA TRP A 123 -5.00 7.75 -9.03
C TRP A 123 -5.33 9.25 -9.19
N GLU A 124 -6.61 9.63 -9.15
CA GLU A 124 -6.99 11.03 -9.36
C GLU A 124 -6.55 11.89 -8.17
N TRP A 125 -5.72 12.89 -8.48
CA TRP A 125 -5.22 13.82 -7.49
C TRP A 125 -6.33 14.77 -7.00
N PRO A 126 -6.52 14.95 -5.68
CA PRO A 126 -7.65 15.69 -5.13
C PRO A 126 -7.55 17.22 -5.31
N ASP A 127 -6.36 17.75 -5.60
CA ASP A 127 -6.15 19.20 -5.69
C ASP A 127 -6.89 19.79 -6.90
N GLY A 128 -7.67 20.84 -6.65
CA GLY A 128 -8.42 21.52 -7.69
C GLY A 128 -9.67 20.79 -8.18
N MET A 129 -10.07 19.68 -7.55
CA MET A 129 -11.37 19.06 -7.83
C MET A 129 -12.52 20.00 -7.46
N PRO A 130 -13.40 20.37 -8.40
CA PRO A 130 -14.61 21.13 -8.08
C PRO A 130 -15.70 20.20 -7.51
N GLU A 131 -16.57 20.75 -6.66
CA GLU A 131 -17.83 20.09 -6.23
C GLU A 131 -17.66 18.69 -5.63
N VAL A 132 -16.66 18.51 -4.76
CA VAL A 132 -16.39 17.21 -4.15
C VAL A 132 -17.43 16.87 -3.07
N THR A 133 -18.09 15.72 -3.25
CA THR A 133 -18.91 15.11 -2.19
C THR A 133 -18.02 14.25 -1.30
N VAL A 134 -17.78 14.72 -0.07
CA VAL A 134 -17.03 14.00 0.96
C VAL A 134 -17.80 12.77 1.43
N ASP A 135 -17.14 11.64 1.49
CA ASP A 135 -17.65 10.39 2.07
C ASP A 135 -16.50 9.64 2.73
N GLN A 136 -16.55 9.46 4.05
CA GLN A 136 -15.54 8.72 4.79
C GLN A 136 -15.75 7.19 4.74
N HIS A 137 -16.98 6.73 4.49
CA HIS A 137 -17.27 5.30 4.39
C HIS A 137 -16.71 4.71 3.11
N ALA A 138 -16.81 5.44 1.99
CA ALA A 138 -16.33 4.98 0.69
C ALA A 138 -14.84 4.56 0.66
N PRO A 139 -13.87 5.39 1.11
CA PRO A 139 -12.48 4.95 1.18
C PRO A 139 -12.29 3.82 2.19
N ALA A 140 -12.93 3.85 3.37
CA ALA A 140 -12.80 2.79 4.37
C ALA A 140 -13.21 1.41 3.82
N ILE A 141 -14.31 1.35 3.06
CA ILE A 141 -14.76 0.13 2.37
C ILE A 141 -13.75 -0.28 1.28
N ALA A 142 -13.17 0.67 0.54
CA ALA A 142 -12.16 0.40 -0.48
C ALA A 142 -10.84 -0.15 0.13
N TYR A 143 -10.33 0.45 1.21
CA TYR A 143 -9.18 -0.07 1.96
C TYR A 143 -9.45 -1.50 2.44
N ARG A 144 -10.62 -1.75 3.03
CA ARG A 144 -10.99 -3.09 3.48
C ARG A 144 -11.02 -4.09 2.33
N ALA A 145 -11.61 -3.72 1.20
CA ALA A 145 -11.73 -4.59 0.04
C ALA A 145 -10.36 -4.92 -0.58
N LEU A 146 -9.43 -3.97 -0.62
CA LEU A 146 -8.07 -4.21 -1.12
C LEU A 146 -7.23 -5.06 -0.14
N LEU A 147 -7.28 -4.76 1.16
CA LEU A 147 -6.39 -5.37 2.17
C LEU A 147 -6.85 -6.76 2.61
N ALA A 148 -8.16 -7.02 2.68
CA ALA A 148 -8.69 -8.29 3.18
C ALA A 148 -8.07 -9.54 2.52
N PRO A 149 -7.98 -9.66 1.18
CA PRO A 149 -7.38 -10.83 0.56
C PRO A 149 -5.86 -10.93 0.76
N LEU A 150 -5.19 -9.83 1.12
CA LEU A 150 -3.74 -9.81 1.32
C LEU A 150 -3.33 -10.33 2.71
N LEU A 151 -4.25 -10.32 3.69
CA LEU A 151 -3.98 -10.84 5.03
C LEU A 151 -3.58 -12.33 5.00
N ASP A 152 -4.24 -13.14 4.17
CA ASP A 152 -3.96 -14.56 4.03
C ASP A 152 -2.96 -14.87 2.89
N ALA A 153 -2.51 -13.85 2.17
CA ALA A 153 -1.61 -13.99 1.03
C ALA A 153 -0.16 -14.14 1.50
N SER A 154 0.42 -15.33 1.34
CA SER A 154 1.80 -15.60 1.74
C SER A 154 2.85 -14.82 0.96
N PHE A 155 2.51 -14.22 -0.18
CA PHE A 155 3.42 -13.39 -0.98
C PHE A 155 3.42 -11.91 -0.57
N SER A 156 2.43 -11.45 0.21
CA SER A 156 2.25 -10.02 0.51
C SER A 156 3.12 -9.59 1.70
N ALA A 157 4.14 -8.77 1.43
CA ALA A 157 5.04 -8.21 2.44
C ALA A 157 4.47 -6.98 3.18
N GLY A 158 3.18 -6.67 3.00
CA GLY A 158 2.52 -5.54 3.63
C GLY A 158 2.34 -4.34 2.70
N PHE A 159 2.21 -3.16 3.31
CA PHE A 159 1.90 -1.93 2.59
C PHE A 159 2.39 -0.66 3.33
N PHE A 160 2.49 0.45 2.60
CA PHE A 160 2.57 1.79 3.14
C PHE A 160 1.35 2.61 2.71
N ALA A 161 0.65 3.21 3.67
CA ALA A 161 -0.51 4.06 3.39
C ALA A 161 -0.08 5.43 2.89
N TRP A 162 -0.52 5.80 1.69
CA TRP A 162 -0.44 7.17 1.19
C TRP A 162 -1.63 7.97 1.74
N ARG A 163 -1.45 8.94 2.61
CA ARG A 163 -0.20 9.41 3.23
C ARG A 163 -0.46 9.93 4.63
N THR A 164 0.61 10.10 5.42
CA THR A 164 0.57 10.85 6.67
C THR A 164 1.56 12.01 6.58
N TYR A 165 1.31 13.07 7.34
CA TYR A 165 2.19 14.23 7.40
C TYR A 165 3.16 14.13 8.57
N ALA A 166 4.27 14.86 8.48
CA ALA A 166 5.33 14.82 9.49
C ALA A 166 4.83 15.24 10.88
N ASP A 167 3.91 16.21 10.94
CA ASP A 167 3.10 16.47 12.12
C ASP A 167 1.76 15.72 11.97
N PRO A 168 1.55 14.63 12.73
CA PRO A 168 0.32 13.83 12.63
C PRO A 168 -0.92 14.53 13.21
N GLU A 169 -0.74 15.64 13.92
CA GLU A 169 -1.83 16.47 14.46
C GLU A 169 -2.22 17.59 13.49
N ASP A 170 -1.37 17.92 12.51
CA ASP A 170 -1.68 18.88 11.46
C ASP A 170 -2.39 18.22 10.27
N VAL A 171 -3.71 18.15 10.37
CA VAL A 171 -4.58 17.65 9.30
C VAL A 171 -4.93 18.71 8.25
N SER A 172 -4.37 19.94 8.34
CA SER A 172 -4.69 21.04 7.42
C SER A 172 -3.89 21.01 6.11
N GLN A 173 -2.91 20.11 6.01
CA GLN A 173 -2.00 19.95 4.88
C GLN A 173 -2.68 19.40 3.59
N GLU A 174 -3.93 18.96 3.69
CA GLU A 174 -4.78 18.64 2.54
C GLU A 174 -6.24 19.01 2.81
N ALA A 175 -7.03 19.04 1.74
CA ALA A 175 -8.47 19.13 1.85
C ALA A 175 -9.06 17.89 2.55
N GLU A 176 -10.27 18.04 3.11
CA GLU A 176 -10.99 16.98 3.81
C GLU A 176 -11.15 15.69 2.96
N TRP A 177 -11.33 15.86 1.64
CA TRP A 177 -11.44 14.77 0.67
C TRP A 177 -10.10 14.18 0.21
N GLY A 178 -8.98 14.59 0.82
CA GLY A 178 -7.64 14.12 0.51
C GLY A 178 -7.41 12.64 0.83
N PHE A 179 -6.16 12.21 0.62
CA PHE A 179 -5.74 10.81 0.77
C PHE A 179 -5.46 10.41 2.21
N SER A 180 -5.10 11.34 3.08
CA SER A 180 -4.68 11.00 4.42
C SER A 180 -5.82 10.31 5.18
N PRO A 181 -5.58 9.10 5.73
CA PRO A 181 -6.58 8.39 6.52
C PRO A 181 -6.74 8.98 7.92
N ARG A 182 -5.78 9.79 8.37
CA ARG A 182 -5.70 10.33 9.74
C ARG A 182 -6.97 11.10 10.12
N GLY A 183 -7.55 10.73 11.26
CA GLY A 183 -8.78 11.31 11.79
C GLY A 183 -10.06 10.89 11.06
N LYS A 184 -9.99 9.90 10.14
CA LYS A 184 -11.10 9.46 9.29
C LYS A 184 -11.38 7.98 9.47
N LEU A 185 -12.53 7.51 9.00
CA LEU A 185 -12.93 6.08 9.10
C LEU A 185 -11.91 5.10 8.48
N ALA A 186 -11.14 5.53 7.48
CA ALA A 186 -10.10 4.70 6.89
C ALA A 186 -8.94 4.38 7.86
N GLU A 187 -8.61 5.26 8.82
CA GLU A 187 -7.58 5.00 9.83
C GLU A 187 -7.94 3.79 10.70
N LEU A 188 -9.23 3.61 11.03
CA LEU A 188 -9.69 2.44 11.78
C LEU A 188 -9.45 1.14 11.02
N VAL A 189 -9.68 1.14 9.70
CA VAL A 189 -9.40 -0.03 8.85
C VAL A 189 -7.91 -0.34 8.80
N LEU A 190 -7.06 0.68 8.72
CA LEU A 190 -5.60 0.50 8.75
C LEU A 190 -5.12 0.00 10.11
N ARG A 191 -5.68 0.52 11.20
CA ARG A 191 -5.38 0.03 12.56
C ARG A 191 -5.74 -1.45 12.68
N ASP A 192 -6.91 -1.86 12.20
CA ASP A 192 -7.34 -3.24 12.22
C ASP A 192 -6.43 -4.12 11.33
N ALA A 193 -6.02 -3.64 10.16
CA ALA A 193 -5.08 -4.35 9.29
C ALA A 193 -3.69 -4.51 9.92
N PHE A 194 -3.16 -3.49 10.61
CA PHE A 194 -1.87 -3.57 11.31
C PHE A 194 -1.92 -4.42 12.59
N THR A 195 -3.08 -4.57 13.21
CA THR A 195 -3.26 -5.44 14.40
C THR A 195 -3.59 -6.89 14.04
N ALA A 196 -4.11 -7.13 12.84
CA ALA A 196 -4.40 -8.46 12.31
C ALA A 196 -3.14 -9.34 12.26
N ARG A 197 -3.36 -10.65 12.11
CA ARG A 197 -2.30 -11.58 11.73
C ARG A 197 -2.23 -11.61 10.21
N TRP A 198 -1.01 -11.50 9.69
CA TRP A 198 -0.72 -11.71 8.28
C TRP A 198 -0.12 -13.10 8.07
N ALA A 199 -0.38 -13.72 6.92
CA ALA A 199 0.22 -15.00 6.55
C ALA A 199 1.76 -14.95 6.52
N VAL A 200 2.32 -13.76 6.28
CA VAL A 200 3.77 -13.49 6.25
C VAL A 200 4.39 -13.14 7.61
N ASP A 201 3.58 -12.94 8.67
CA ASP A 201 4.09 -12.71 10.02
C ASP A 201 5.10 -13.82 10.42
N PRO A 202 6.10 -13.53 11.27
CA PRO A 202 7.38 -14.25 11.35
C PRO A 202 7.26 -15.77 11.24
N GLY A 203 7.95 -16.32 10.23
CA GLY A 203 7.81 -17.69 9.76
C GLY A 203 7.41 -17.82 8.28
N GLY A 204 7.19 -16.70 7.58
CA GLY A 204 6.92 -16.68 6.14
C GLY A 204 8.11 -17.11 5.27
N GLN A 205 7.82 -17.54 4.04
CA GLN A 205 8.81 -18.09 3.10
C GLN A 205 9.75 -17.03 2.49
N TRP A 206 9.33 -15.76 2.44
CA TRP A 206 9.95 -14.75 1.57
C TRP A 206 10.90 -13.78 2.27
N LEU A 207 10.61 -13.41 3.52
CA LEU A 207 11.41 -12.46 4.29
C LEU A 207 11.91 -13.13 5.56
N THR A 208 13.18 -12.89 5.90
CA THR A 208 13.78 -13.36 7.14
C THR A 208 14.19 -12.16 8.00
N ALA A 209 14.50 -12.41 9.27
CA ALA A 209 15.01 -11.35 10.16
C ALA A 209 16.28 -10.71 9.55
N PRO A 210 16.48 -9.39 9.68
CA PRO A 210 15.67 -8.46 10.48
C PRO A 210 14.37 -8.00 9.79
N ALA A 211 14.25 -8.00 8.46
CA ALA A 211 13.09 -7.40 7.78
C ALA A 211 11.72 -8.09 8.02
N ALA A 212 11.69 -9.30 8.57
CA ALA A 212 10.47 -10.01 8.93
C ALA A 212 9.93 -9.59 10.30
N HIS A 213 9.11 -8.55 10.34
CA HIS A 213 8.47 -8.06 11.55
C HIS A 213 6.95 -8.02 11.41
N ARG A 214 6.26 -8.59 12.40
CA ARG A 214 4.82 -8.34 12.57
C ARG A 214 4.62 -6.90 13.02
N ALA A 215 3.66 -6.21 12.40
CA ALA A 215 3.24 -4.89 12.84
C ALA A 215 2.80 -4.93 14.32
N ARG A 216 3.25 -3.94 15.09
CA ARG A 216 2.87 -3.78 16.49
C ARG A 216 2.16 -2.44 16.62
N THR A 217 0.92 -2.46 17.07
CA THR A 217 0.23 -1.25 17.53
C THR A 217 0.44 -1.18 19.05
N PRO A 218 1.28 -0.27 19.56
CA PRO A 218 1.39 -0.06 21.00
C PRO A 218 -0.01 0.27 21.54
N GLY A 219 -0.42 -0.41 22.62
CA GLY A 219 -1.77 -0.25 23.15
C GLY A 219 -2.07 1.19 23.56
N VAL A 220 -3.21 1.69 23.06
CA VAL A 220 -4.01 2.82 23.54
C VAL A 220 -3.26 4.16 23.68
N HIS A 221 -3.27 4.97 22.62
CA HIS A 221 -3.14 6.41 22.79
C HIS A 221 -4.45 6.95 23.42
N ALA A 222 -4.35 7.76 24.48
CA ALA A 222 -5.45 8.16 25.39
C ALA A 222 -6.55 9.08 24.81
N TRP A 223 -6.73 9.13 23.49
CA TRP A 223 -7.59 10.09 22.79
C TRP A 223 -8.64 9.42 21.88
N GLU A 224 -8.75 8.09 21.89
CA GLU A 224 -9.74 7.39 21.07
C GLU A 224 -11.18 7.56 21.61
N PRO A 225 -12.16 7.94 20.76
CA PRO A 225 -13.58 7.77 21.05
C PRO A 225 -13.93 6.28 21.20
N SER A 226 -14.80 5.93 22.13
CA SER A 226 -15.31 4.56 22.29
C SER A 226 -15.89 4.02 20.99
N ASP A 227 -15.53 2.78 20.65
CA ASP A 227 -16.00 2.03 19.48
C ASP A 227 -17.54 2.10 19.33
N PRO A 228 -18.07 2.72 18.26
CA PRO A 228 -19.51 2.80 18.02
C PRO A 228 -20.14 1.44 17.67
N TRP A 229 -19.35 0.43 17.35
CA TRP A 229 -19.83 -0.92 17.02
C TRP A 229 -19.92 -1.84 18.24
N LEU A 230 -19.31 -1.48 19.38
CA LEU A 230 -19.43 -2.24 20.63
C LEU A 230 -20.76 -2.00 21.37
N THR A 231 -21.49 -0.93 21.05
CA THR A 231 -22.76 -0.57 21.70
C THR A 231 -24.02 -1.10 20.99
N ALA A 232 -23.92 -1.68 19.80
CA ALA A 232 -25.09 -2.10 19.01
C ALA A 232 -25.63 -3.51 19.34
N GLY A 233 -25.21 -4.12 20.45
CA GLY A 233 -25.54 -5.54 20.76
C GLY A 233 -25.92 -5.84 22.20
N ARG A 234 -26.28 -4.83 23.01
CA ARG A 234 -26.78 -5.04 24.38
C ARG A 234 -28.03 -4.20 24.65
N GLU A 235 -29.15 -4.67 24.14
CA GLU A 235 -30.47 -4.49 24.77
C GLU A 235 -31.18 -5.86 24.80
#